data_AF-A0A1G3HLF3-F1
#
_entry.id   AF-A0A1G3HLF3-F1
#
_cell.length_a   1.000
_cell.length_b   1.000
_cell.length_c   1.000
_cell.angle_alpha   90.00
_cell.angle_beta   90.00
_cell.angle_gamma   90.00
#
_symmetry.space_group_name_H-M   'P 1'
#
loop_
_entity.id
_entity.type
_entity.pdbx_description
1 polymer ?
#
loop_
_entity_poly.entity_id
_entity_poly.type
_entity_poly.pdbx_seq_one_letter_code
_entity_poly.pdbx_strand_id
1 'polypeptide(L)'
;MLTRRQFIKTGIAGGVLLAAAAILQKPLDRAGKQALVAGNPLDPSLRAVITAIAPVLLQDAFPVAGPERAAALERIARGVALAVGALSAAAQKEVAELFALLAFAPTRVAVAGVTASWDRASAADIEGFLRRWQHSRLDLLKSGYQALHDLVLGAWYADPQSWTAIAYPGPPVLVKS
;
A
#
# COMPACT_ATOMS: atom_id res chain seq x y z
N MET A 1 35.04 21.59 -2.84
CA MET A 1 35.41 21.24 -4.22
C MET A 1 34.96 19.81 -4.48
N LEU A 2 33.95 19.60 -5.34
CA LEU A 2 33.42 18.27 -5.68
C LEU A 2 34.43 17.55 -6.58
N THR A 3 34.92 16.39 -6.17
CA THR A 3 35.94 15.62 -6.89
C THR A 3 35.33 14.97 -8.14
N ARG A 4 36.00 15.05 -9.29
CA ARG A 4 35.55 14.50 -10.61
C ARG A 4 35.02 13.06 -10.56
N ARG A 5 35.49 12.24 -9.60
CA ARG A 5 35.06 10.85 -9.41
C ARG A 5 33.71 10.69 -8.69
N GLN A 6 33.27 11.64 -7.87
CA GLN A 6 31.93 11.63 -7.26
C GLN A 6 30.87 12.02 -8.30
N PHE A 7 31.18 12.98 -9.18
CA PHE A 7 30.24 13.42 -10.22
C PHE A 7 29.88 12.29 -11.22
N ILE A 8 30.86 11.45 -11.60
CA ILE A 8 30.62 10.29 -12.48
C ILE A 8 29.81 9.19 -11.77
N LYS A 9 30.05 8.94 -10.48
CA LYS A 9 29.26 7.95 -9.72
C LYS A 9 27.80 8.38 -9.56
N THR A 10 27.56 9.67 -9.31
CA THR A 10 26.20 10.20 -9.20
C THR A 10 25.46 10.21 -10.54
N GLY A 11 26.16 10.52 -11.64
CA GLY A 11 25.60 10.48 -13.00
C GLY A 11 25.23 9.06 -13.46
N ILE A 12 26.09 8.06 -13.18
CA ILE A 12 25.82 6.66 -13.53
C ILE A 12 24.67 6.10 -12.68
N ALA A 13 24.65 6.38 -11.37
CA ALA A 13 23.55 5.95 -10.50
C ALA A 13 22.20 6.58 -10.93
N GLY A 14 22.19 7.85 -11.32
CA GLY A 14 21.00 8.52 -11.86
C GLY A 14 20.55 7.95 -13.20
N GLY A 15 21.48 7.63 -14.11
CA GLY A 15 21.18 7.02 -15.40
C GLY A 15 20.59 5.61 -15.28
N VAL A 16 21.12 4.78 -14.37
CA VAL A 16 20.59 3.45 -14.08
C VAL A 16 19.18 3.53 -13.47
N LEU A 17 18.95 4.47 -12.55
CA LEU A 17 17.62 4.71 -11.97
C LEU A 17 16.59 5.15 -13.02
N LEU A 18 16.96 6.08 -13.91
CA LEU A 18 16.07 6.55 -14.98
C LEU A 18 15.79 5.47 -16.02
N ALA A 19 16.80 4.68 -16.41
CA ALA A 19 16.62 3.55 -17.30
C ALA A 19 15.72 2.47 -16.68
N ALA A 20 15.92 2.15 -15.40
CA ALA A 20 15.05 1.25 -14.66
C ALA A 20 13.61 1.77 -14.62
N ALA A 21 13.41 3.04 -14.29
CA ALA A 21 12.08 3.67 -14.28
C ALA A 21 11.38 3.57 -15.65
N ALA A 22 12.10 3.85 -16.74
CA ALA A 22 11.56 3.78 -18.11
C ALA A 22 11.22 2.33 -18.53
N ILE A 23 12.04 1.35 -18.14
CA ILE A 23 11.79 -0.07 -18.43
C ILE A 23 10.58 -0.58 -17.64
N LEU A 24 10.42 -0.12 -16.40
CA LEU A 24 9.37 -0.55 -15.48
C LEU A 24 8.01 0.12 -15.73
N GLN A 25 8.00 1.29 -16.37
CA GLN A 25 6.77 2.05 -16.61
C GLN A 25 5.72 1.28 -17.44
N LYS A 26 6.14 0.63 -18.53
CA LYS A 26 5.22 -0.14 -19.41
C LYS A 26 4.60 -1.38 -18.74
N PRO A 27 5.37 -2.26 -18.06
CA PRO A 27 4.77 -3.39 -17.37
C PRO A 27 3.89 -2.97 -16.19
N LEU A 28 4.23 -1.88 -15.48
CA LEU A 28 3.41 -1.35 -14.39
C LEU A 28 2.08 -0.75 -14.87
N ASP A 29 2.10 0.07 -15.92
CA ASP A 29 0.87 0.62 -16.53
C ASP A 29 0.00 -0.51 -17.10
N ARG A 30 0.61 -1.55 -17.68
CA ARG A 30 -0.12 -2.75 -18.12
C ARG A 30 -0.74 -3.51 -16.94
N ALA A 31 0.00 -3.73 -15.86
CA ALA A 31 -0.49 -4.43 -14.68
C ALA A 31 -1.63 -3.64 -14.00
N GLY A 32 -1.48 -2.33 -13.83
CA GLY A 32 -2.53 -1.45 -13.30
C GLY A 32 -3.78 -1.45 -14.18
N LYS A 33 -3.63 -1.36 -15.51
CA LYS A 33 -4.75 -1.50 -16.47
C LYS A 33 -5.41 -2.88 -16.41
N GLN A 34 -4.64 -3.95 -16.27
CA GLN A 34 -5.18 -5.31 -16.14
C GLN A 34 -5.97 -5.47 -14.83
N ALA A 35 -5.49 -4.90 -13.72
CA ALA A 35 -6.20 -4.90 -12.45
C ALA A 35 -7.56 -4.17 -12.55
N LEU A 36 -7.61 -3.04 -13.27
CA LEU A 36 -8.87 -2.31 -13.54
C LEU A 36 -9.82 -3.10 -14.46
N VAL A 37 -9.31 -3.64 -15.57
CA VAL A 37 -10.11 -4.37 -16.57
C VAL A 37 -10.67 -5.68 -16.01
N ALA A 38 -9.96 -6.32 -15.09
CA ALA A 38 -10.45 -7.52 -14.42
C ALA A 38 -11.71 -7.24 -13.58
N GLY A 39 -12.05 -5.97 -13.31
CA GLY A 39 -13.22 -5.58 -12.51
C GLY A 39 -13.24 -6.25 -11.14
N ASN A 40 -12.08 -6.72 -10.66
CA ASN A 40 -11.97 -7.54 -9.48
C ASN A 40 -11.56 -6.64 -8.32
N PRO A 41 -12.49 -6.31 -7.40
CA PRO A 41 -12.18 -5.54 -6.20
C PRO A 41 -10.99 -6.12 -5.42
N LEU A 42 -10.70 -7.43 -5.54
CA LEU A 42 -9.50 -8.04 -4.95
C LEU A 42 -8.48 -8.48 -6.01
N ASP A 43 -7.82 -7.52 -6.63
CA ASP A 43 -6.53 -7.76 -7.30
C ASP A 43 -5.58 -8.49 -6.32
N PRO A 44 -4.95 -9.61 -6.70
CA PRO A 44 -3.93 -10.28 -5.90
C PRO A 44 -2.84 -9.35 -5.36
N SER A 45 -2.46 -8.32 -6.11
CA SER A 45 -1.46 -7.33 -5.70
C SER A 45 -1.95 -6.51 -4.49
N LEU A 46 -3.18 -5.99 -4.56
CA LEU A 46 -3.82 -5.26 -3.48
C LEU A 46 -3.94 -6.14 -2.23
N ARG A 47 -4.48 -7.35 -2.37
CA ARG A 47 -4.65 -8.26 -1.24
C ARG A 47 -3.30 -8.56 -0.57
N ALA A 48 -2.27 -8.90 -1.34
CA ALA A 48 -0.95 -9.22 -0.80
C ALA A 48 -0.34 -8.05 0.00
N VAL A 49 -0.43 -6.83 -0.52
CA VAL A 49 0.09 -5.64 0.17
C VAL A 49 -0.75 -5.32 1.41
N ILE A 50 -2.08 -5.23 1.26
CA ILE A 50 -2.99 -4.84 2.36
C ILE A 50 -2.90 -5.82 3.54
N THR A 51 -2.91 -7.12 3.26
CA THR A 51 -2.82 -8.13 4.33
C THR A 51 -1.47 -8.13 5.05
N ALA A 52 -0.41 -7.64 4.41
CA ALA A 52 0.88 -7.44 5.05
C ALA A 52 0.93 -6.16 5.89
N ILE A 53 0.46 -5.03 5.35
CA ILE A 53 0.60 -3.72 6.02
C ILE A 53 -0.46 -3.47 7.10
N ALA A 54 -1.67 -4.02 6.96
CA ALA A 54 -2.77 -3.70 7.88
C ALA A 54 -2.48 -4.08 9.34
N PRO A 55 -1.93 -5.27 9.67
CA PRO A 55 -1.57 -5.60 11.05
C PRO A 55 -0.52 -4.64 11.63
N VAL A 56 0.39 -4.12 10.79
CA VAL A 56 1.46 -3.19 11.21
C VAL A 56 0.94 -1.77 11.38
N LEU A 57 -0.07 -1.36 10.61
CA LEU A 57 -0.69 -0.04 10.78
C LEU A 57 -1.67 -0.02 11.96
N LEU A 58 -2.39 -1.12 12.18
CA LEU A 58 -3.44 -1.21 13.20
C LEU A 58 -2.91 -1.67 14.57
N GLN A 59 -1.74 -2.30 14.63
CA GLN A 59 -1.07 -2.69 15.87
C GLN A 59 -2.03 -3.43 16.82
N ASP A 60 -2.21 -2.93 18.05
CA ASP A 60 -3.05 -3.52 19.10
C ASP A 60 -4.54 -3.62 18.71
N ALA A 61 -5.01 -2.85 17.73
CA ALA A 61 -6.38 -2.95 17.25
C ALA A 61 -6.61 -4.19 16.35
N PHE A 62 -5.54 -4.86 15.89
CA PHE A 62 -5.64 -6.02 15.01
C PHE A 62 -5.52 -7.35 15.77
N PRO A 63 -6.34 -8.38 15.46
CA PRO A 63 -6.24 -9.67 16.15
C PRO A 63 -4.86 -10.34 15.97
N VAL A 64 -4.29 -10.81 17.09
CA VAL A 64 -2.90 -11.30 17.15
C VAL A 64 -2.73 -12.67 16.48
N ALA A 65 -3.69 -13.59 16.62
CA ALA A 65 -3.58 -14.95 16.10
C ALA A 65 -4.95 -15.63 15.91
N GLY A 66 -4.93 -16.81 15.29
CA GLY A 66 -6.11 -17.68 15.20
C GLY A 66 -7.10 -17.33 14.06
N PRO A 67 -8.29 -17.94 14.07
CA PRO A 67 -9.29 -17.78 13.00
C PRO A 67 -9.79 -16.33 12.87
N GLU A 68 -9.83 -15.59 13.98
CA GLU A 68 -10.23 -14.17 13.98
C GLU A 68 -9.26 -13.30 13.18
N ARG A 69 -7.95 -13.59 13.25
CA ARG A 69 -6.94 -12.88 12.45
C ARG A 69 -7.12 -13.13 10.96
N ALA A 70 -7.32 -14.39 10.56
CA ALA A 70 -7.55 -14.74 9.16
C ALA A 70 -8.84 -14.06 8.62
N ALA A 71 -9.91 -14.06 9.42
CA ALA A 71 -11.14 -13.36 9.08
C ALA A 71 -10.93 -11.85 8.96
N ALA A 72 -10.20 -11.22 9.89
CA ALA A 72 -9.89 -9.80 9.88
C ALA A 72 -9.06 -9.40 8.64
N LEU A 73 -8.07 -10.21 8.24
CA LEU A 73 -7.28 -9.99 7.02
C LEU A 73 -8.14 -10.00 5.75
N GLU A 74 -9.06 -10.94 5.65
CA GLU A 74 -9.98 -10.98 4.51
C GLU A 74 -11.00 -9.84 4.54
N ARG A 75 -11.49 -9.45 5.73
CA ARG A 75 -12.39 -8.29 5.86
C ARG A 75 -11.70 -6.99 5.46
N ILE A 76 -10.49 -6.72 5.95
CA ILE A 76 -9.78 -5.48 5.62
C ILE A 76 -9.42 -5.41 4.13
N ALA A 77 -8.99 -6.53 3.53
CA ALA A 77 -8.73 -6.58 2.09
C ALA A 77 -10.00 -6.27 1.27
N ARG A 78 -11.15 -6.83 1.66
CA ARG A 78 -12.45 -6.52 1.03
C ARG A 78 -12.90 -5.08 1.29
N GLY A 79 -12.69 -4.55 2.49
CA GLY A 79 -13.04 -3.17 2.82
C GLY A 79 -12.26 -2.16 1.98
N VAL A 80 -10.94 -2.36 1.86
CA VAL A 80 -10.08 -1.52 1.00
C VAL A 80 -10.51 -1.64 -0.45
N ALA A 81 -10.76 -2.85 -0.94
CA ALA A 81 -11.27 -3.09 -2.28
C ALA A 81 -12.54 -2.31 -2.61
N LEU A 82 -13.51 -2.30 -1.69
CA LEU A 82 -14.75 -1.53 -1.82
C LEU A 82 -14.48 -0.02 -1.78
N ALA A 83 -13.61 0.44 -0.89
CA ALA A 83 -13.22 1.85 -0.81
C ALA A 83 -12.58 2.34 -2.12
N VAL A 84 -11.68 1.54 -2.70
CA VAL A 84 -11.08 1.83 -4.00
C VAL A 84 -12.14 1.86 -5.10
N GLY A 85 -13.07 0.91 -5.11
CA GLY A 85 -14.17 0.87 -6.09
C GLY A 85 -15.10 2.09 -6.07
N ALA A 86 -15.14 2.85 -4.97
CA ALA A 86 -15.91 4.08 -4.84
C ALA A 86 -15.17 5.34 -5.34
N LEU A 87 -13.88 5.24 -5.67
CA LEU A 87 -13.10 6.36 -6.19
C LEU A 87 -13.42 6.66 -7.67
N SER A 88 -12.99 7.82 -8.15
CA SER A 88 -13.02 8.12 -9.59
C SER A 88 -12.16 7.15 -10.39
N ALA A 89 -12.46 6.92 -11.67
CA ALA A 89 -11.68 6.00 -12.51
C ALA A 89 -10.19 6.37 -12.60
N ALA A 90 -9.86 7.67 -12.56
CA ALA A 90 -8.48 8.13 -12.52
C ALA A 90 -7.78 7.72 -11.21
N ALA A 91 -8.42 7.94 -10.07
CA ALA A 91 -7.88 7.57 -8.76
C ALA A 91 -7.79 6.04 -8.59
N GLN A 92 -8.76 5.28 -9.10
CA GLN A 92 -8.68 3.81 -9.14
C GLN A 92 -7.43 3.34 -9.91
N LYS A 93 -7.11 4.00 -11.03
CA LYS A 93 -5.91 3.68 -11.82
C LYS A 93 -4.63 3.94 -11.04
N GLU A 94 -4.53 5.10 -10.40
CA GLU A 94 -3.35 5.46 -9.60
C GLU A 94 -3.14 4.47 -8.45
N VAL A 95 -4.21 4.08 -7.76
CA VAL A 95 -4.15 3.09 -6.68
C VAL A 95 -3.76 1.70 -7.21
N ALA A 96 -4.30 1.28 -8.35
CA ALA A 96 -3.93 0.02 -8.99
C ALA A 96 -2.44 -0.01 -9.39
N GLU A 97 -1.94 1.08 -9.96
CA GLU A 97 -0.52 1.24 -10.29
C GLU A 97 0.37 1.19 -9.05
N LEU A 98 -0.04 1.83 -7.95
CA LEU A 98 0.66 1.77 -6.67
C LEU A 98 0.77 0.32 -6.17
N PHE A 99 -0.33 -0.43 -6.14
CA PHE A 99 -0.31 -1.83 -5.68
C PHE A 99 0.49 -2.74 -6.61
N ALA A 100 0.37 -2.56 -7.93
CA ALA A 100 1.18 -3.30 -8.90
C ALA A 100 2.68 -3.03 -8.71
N LEU A 101 3.05 -1.77 -8.47
CA LEU A 101 4.41 -1.35 -8.19
C LEU A 101 4.95 -1.96 -6.90
N LEU A 102 4.12 -2.04 -5.85
CA LEU A 102 4.52 -2.68 -4.60
C LEU A 102 4.55 -4.22 -4.70
N ALA A 103 3.75 -4.84 -5.57
CA ALA A 103 3.74 -6.29 -5.77
C ALA A 103 4.93 -6.77 -6.62
N PHE A 104 5.36 -5.97 -7.59
CA PHE A 104 6.48 -6.32 -8.44
C PHE A 104 7.82 -6.26 -7.70
N ALA A 105 8.57 -7.37 -7.66
CA ALA A 105 9.72 -7.51 -6.75
C ALA A 105 10.83 -6.46 -6.96
N PRO A 106 11.29 -6.15 -8.19
CA PRO A 106 12.31 -5.13 -8.40
C PRO A 106 11.92 -3.75 -7.89
N THR A 107 10.67 -3.33 -8.13
CA THR A 107 10.17 -2.04 -7.66
C THR A 107 9.94 -2.06 -6.16
N ARG A 108 9.36 -3.13 -5.59
CA ARG A 108 9.23 -3.29 -4.14
C ARG A 108 10.56 -3.11 -3.42
N VAL A 109 11.62 -3.79 -3.88
CA VAL A 109 12.94 -3.64 -3.27
C VAL A 109 13.45 -2.21 -3.42
N ALA A 110 13.34 -1.61 -4.61
CA ALA A 110 13.88 -0.27 -4.88
C ALA A 110 13.15 0.86 -4.13
N VAL A 111 11.82 0.83 -4.10
CA VAL A 111 11.00 1.92 -3.55
C VAL A 111 10.58 1.68 -2.10
N ALA A 112 10.28 0.44 -1.73
CA ALA A 112 9.83 0.09 -0.39
C ALA A 112 10.99 -0.40 0.48
N GLY A 113 12.12 -0.85 -0.10
CA GLY A 113 13.24 -1.41 0.66
C GLY A 113 12.92 -2.77 1.28
N VAL A 114 11.90 -3.47 0.78
CA VAL A 114 11.45 -4.78 1.29
C VAL A 114 11.88 -5.86 0.30
N THR A 115 12.84 -6.69 0.69
CA THR A 115 13.40 -7.76 -0.16
C THR A 115 12.52 -9.01 -0.18
N ALA A 116 11.93 -9.36 0.97
CA ALA A 116 10.97 -10.45 1.09
C ALA A 116 9.72 -10.19 0.23
N SER A 117 9.02 -11.26 -0.14
CA SER A 117 7.65 -11.16 -0.62
C SER A 117 6.73 -10.74 0.53
N TRP A 118 5.61 -10.08 0.25
CA TRP A 118 4.75 -9.49 1.29
C TRP A 118 4.23 -10.49 2.33
N ASP A 119 3.96 -11.73 1.90
CA ASP A 119 3.58 -12.86 2.75
C ASP A 119 4.69 -13.33 3.71
N ARG A 120 5.95 -12.96 3.44
CA ARG A 120 7.13 -13.34 4.23
C ARG A 120 7.87 -12.14 4.82
N ALA A 121 7.41 -10.92 4.56
CA ALA A 121 8.02 -9.71 5.10
C ALA A 121 7.80 -9.64 6.61
N SER A 122 8.85 -9.32 7.36
CA SER A 122 8.73 -9.16 8.80
C SER A 122 8.00 -7.86 9.15
N ALA A 123 7.39 -7.80 10.34
CA ALA A 123 6.78 -6.56 10.82
C ALA A 123 7.80 -5.40 10.82
N ALA A 124 9.06 -5.65 11.18
CA ALA A 124 10.13 -4.67 11.17
C ALA A 124 10.46 -4.14 9.75
N ASP A 125 10.45 -5.00 8.73
CA ASP A 125 10.65 -4.59 7.34
C ASP A 125 9.54 -3.65 6.87
N ILE A 126 8.30 -4.02 7.19
CA ILE A 126 7.09 -3.26 6.82
C ILE A 126 7.05 -1.92 7.55
N GLU A 127 7.33 -1.90 8.85
CA GLU A 127 7.44 -0.65 9.60
C GLU A 127 8.55 0.25 9.06
N GLY A 128 9.72 -0.32 8.75
CA GLY A 128 10.82 0.42 8.15
C GLY A 128 10.43 1.04 6.82
N PHE A 129 9.70 0.29 5.99
CA PHE A 129 9.11 0.78 4.74
C PHE A 129 8.16 1.96 4.98
N LEU A 130 7.16 1.78 5.84
CA LEU A 130 6.15 2.81 6.12
C LEU A 130 6.79 4.07 6.69
N ARG A 131 7.72 3.94 7.65
CA ARG A 131 8.46 5.08 8.22
C ARG A 131 9.28 5.83 7.18
N ARG A 132 9.95 5.12 6.26
CA ARG A 132 10.73 5.75 5.17
C ARG A 132 9.83 6.55 4.23
N TRP A 133 8.67 6.03 3.87
CA TRP A 133 7.73 6.75 3.02
C TRP A 133 7.12 7.95 3.72
N GLN A 134 6.68 7.79 4.98
CA GLN A 134 6.14 8.85 5.82
C GLN A 134 7.09 10.05 5.94
N HIS A 135 8.39 9.80 6.11
CA HIS A 135 9.41 10.84 6.29
C HIS A 135 10.20 11.17 5.01
N SER A 136 9.71 10.72 3.84
CA SER A 136 10.43 10.92 2.57
C SER A 136 10.52 12.39 2.19
N ARG A 137 11.60 12.78 1.50
CA ARG A 137 11.70 14.11 0.88
C ARG A 137 10.91 14.21 -0.44
N LEU A 138 10.47 13.07 -0.97
CA LEU A 138 9.69 12.99 -2.19
C LEU A 138 8.21 13.00 -1.84
N ASP A 139 7.48 14.03 -2.27
CA ASP A 139 6.04 14.15 -2.00
C ASP A 139 5.24 12.98 -2.57
N LEU A 140 5.71 12.38 -3.67
CA LEU A 140 5.12 11.16 -4.23
C LEU A 140 5.08 10.00 -3.23
N LEU A 141 6.19 9.75 -2.51
CA LEU A 141 6.25 8.64 -1.54
C LEU A 141 5.47 8.96 -0.27
N LYS A 142 5.48 10.22 0.17
CA LYS A 142 4.63 10.68 1.28
C LYS A 142 3.15 10.51 0.97
N SER A 143 2.72 10.94 -0.22
CA SER A 143 1.35 10.77 -0.71
C SER A 143 0.97 9.28 -0.80
N GLY A 144 1.89 8.44 -1.30
CA GLY A 144 1.71 6.98 -1.28
C GLY A 144 1.50 6.41 0.13
N TYR A 145 2.25 6.89 1.13
CA TYR A 145 2.03 6.51 2.53
C TYR A 145 0.66 6.96 3.04
N GLN A 146 0.28 8.22 2.79
CA GLN A 146 -1.03 8.75 3.20
C GLN A 146 -2.18 7.96 2.58
N ALA A 147 -2.11 7.66 1.28
CA ALA A 147 -3.11 6.85 0.60
C ALA A 147 -3.23 5.44 1.20
N LEU A 148 -2.11 4.75 1.47
CA LEU A 148 -2.12 3.43 2.10
C LEU A 148 -2.72 3.49 3.51
N HIS A 149 -2.31 4.48 4.30
CA HIS A 149 -2.78 4.71 5.65
C HIS A 149 -4.29 4.98 5.69
N ASP A 150 -4.78 5.89 4.85
CA ASP A 150 -6.19 6.29 4.81
C ASP A 150 -7.08 5.18 4.27
N LEU A 151 -6.61 4.41 3.28
CA LEU A 151 -7.33 3.23 2.79
C LEU A 151 -7.49 2.18 3.89
N VAL A 152 -6.40 1.86 4.62
CA VAL A 152 -6.44 0.85 5.69
C VAL A 152 -7.32 1.32 6.85
N LEU A 153 -7.11 2.53 7.36
CA LEU A 153 -7.92 3.03 8.48
C LEU A 153 -9.37 3.24 8.07
N GLY A 154 -9.62 3.84 6.91
CA GLY A 154 -10.96 4.04 6.39
C GLY A 154 -11.72 2.72 6.25
N ALA A 155 -11.10 1.70 5.69
CA ALA A 155 -11.70 0.37 5.58
C ALA A 155 -11.90 -0.30 6.94
N TRP A 156 -10.96 -0.16 7.88
CA TRP A 156 -11.07 -0.73 9.22
C TRP A 156 -12.22 -0.09 10.01
N TYR A 157 -12.30 1.25 10.04
CA TYR A 157 -13.33 1.96 10.78
C TYR A 157 -14.71 1.90 10.13
N ALA A 158 -14.79 1.67 8.81
CA ALA A 158 -16.05 1.45 8.11
C ALA A 158 -16.67 0.07 8.40
N ASP A 159 -15.90 -0.91 8.90
CA ASP A 159 -16.39 -2.26 9.24
C ASP A 159 -17.01 -2.27 10.66
N PRO A 160 -18.33 -2.49 10.82
CA PRO A 160 -18.95 -2.57 12.14
C PRO A 160 -18.39 -3.66 13.04
N GLN A 161 -17.78 -4.71 12.48
CA GLN A 161 -17.16 -5.78 13.26
C GLN A 161 -15.82 -5.36 13.89
N SER A 162 -15.20 -4.28 13.41
CA SER A 162 -13.98 -3.73 14.04
C SER A 162 -14.32 -2.93 15.30
N TRP A 163 -15.52 -2.38 15.40
CA TRP A 163 -15.94 -1.46 16.46
C TRP A 163 -15.85 -2.06 17.86
N THR A 164 -16.20 -3.35 18.00
CA THR A 164 -16.11 -4.08 19.27
C THR A 164 -14.66 -4.17 19.77
N ALA A 165 -13.68 -4.27 18.85
CA ALA A 165 -12.26 -4.36 19.20
C ALA A 165 -11.66 -3.02 19.63
N ILE A 166 -12.25 -1.90 19.19
CA ILE A 166 -11.78 -0.52 19.48
C ILE A 166 -12.69 0.23 20.48
N ALA A 167 -13.65 -0.46 21.09
CA ALA A 167 -14.66 0.13 21.99
C ALA A 167 -15.40 1.35 21.41
N TYR A 168 -15.62 1.37 20.09
CA TYR A 168 -16.31 2.47 19.41
C TYR A 168 -17.83 2.16 19.29
N PRO A 169 -18.74 3.08 19.67
CA PRO A 169 -20.18 2.82 19.62
C PRO A 169 -20.80 2.90 18.21
N GLY A 170 -20.01 3.16 17.17
CA GLY A 170 -20.49 3.38 15.81
C GLY A 170 -20.73 4.86 15.48
N PRO A 171 -20.87 5.23 14.19
CA PRO A 171 -21.13 6.60 13.77
C PRO A 171 -22.50 7.10 14.29
N PRO A 172 -22.62 8.38 14.67
CA PRO A 172 -23.86 8.94 15.18
C PRO A 172 -24.97 8.84 14.13
N VAL A 173 -26.10 8.24 14.52
CA VAL A 173 -27.29 8.19 13.68
C VAL A 173 -27.93 9.58 13.68
N LEU A 174 -27.89 10.27 12.54
CA LEU A 174 -28.62 11.53 12.39
C LEU A 174 -30.12 11.21 12.34
N VAL A 175 -30.80 11.38 13.47
CA VAL A 175 -32.26 11.39 13.51
C VAL A 175 -32.70 12.66 12.77
N LYS A 176 -33.29 12.51 11.58
CA LYS A 176 -33.97 13.62 10.91
C LYS A 176 -35.24 13.94 11.68
N SER A 177 -35.27 15.13 12.29
CA SER A 177 -36.47 15.76 12.88
C SER A 177 -37.46 16.20 11.81
#